data_AF-A0A6L3SYF9-F1
#
_entry.id   AF-A0A6L3SYF9-F1
#
_cell.length_a   1.000
_cell.length_b   1.000
_cell.length_c   1.000
_cell.angle_alpha   90.00
_cell.angle_beta   90.00
_cell.angle_gamma   90.00
#
_symmetry.space_group_name_H-M   'P 1'
#
loop_
_entity.id
_entity.type
_entity.pdbx_description
1 polymer ?
#
loop_
_entity_poly.entity_id
_entity_poly.type
_entity_poly.pdbx_seq_one_letter_code
_entity_poly.pdbx_strand_id
1 'polypeptide(L)' 'MPVEVIRAVRAFQKARMLKQEDVARQIGISRPQLANAMRGRFGLSRAAAANLREWLVAA' A
#
# COMPACT_ATOMS: atom_id res chain seq x y z
N MET A 1 8.99 4.39 1.44
CA MET A 1 7.82 4.96 0.73
C MET A 1 7.63 6.39 1.21
N PRO A 2 7.29 7.35 0.33
CA PRO A 2 7.05 8.73 0.74
C PRO A 2 5.88 8.87 1.74
N VAL A 3 5.93 9.89 2.60
CA VAL A 3 5.00 10.02 3.73
C VAL A 3 3.57 10.30 3.27
N GLU A 4 3.42 11.04 2.17
CA GLU A 4 2.16 11.37 1.53
C GLU A 4 1.46 10.12 0.97
N VAL A 5 2.22 9.18 0.39
CA VAL A 5 1.69 7.91 -0.09
C VAL A 5 1.23 7.05 1.10
N ILE A 6 1.99 7.02 2.20
CA ILE A 6 1.61 6.29 3.42
C ILE A 6 0.30 6.84 4.00
N ARG A 7 0.15 8.19 4.03
CA ARG A 7 -1.08 8.85 4.49
C ARG A 7 -2.26 8.49 3.60
N ALA A 8 -2.09 8.51 2.28
CA ALA A 8 -3.12 8.12 1.33
C ALA A 8 -3.56 6.66 1.55
N VAL A 9 -2.60 5.73 1.68
CA VAL A 9 -2.90 4.31 1.96
C VAL A 9 -3.75 4.16 3.23
N ARG A 10 -3.35 4.82 4.33
CA ARG A 10 -4.11 4.75 5.60
C ARG A 10 -5.51 5.35 5.48
N ALA A 11 -5.65 6.46 4.75
CA ALA A 11 -6.94 7.09 4.52
C ALA A 11 -7.89 6.16 3.77
N PHE A 12 -7.43 5.55 2.67
CA PHE A 12 -8.23 4.61 1.89
C PHE A 12 -8.55 3.32 2.64
N GLN A 13 -7.60 2.79 3.42
CA GLN A 13 -7.88 1.67 4.31
C GLN A 13 -9.04 1.97 5.26
N LYS A 14 -9.01 3.15 5.90
CA LYS A 14 -10.05 3.57 6.83
C LYS A 14 -11.39 3.77 6.11
N ALA A 15 -11.40 4.48 4.99
CA ALA A 15 -12.61 4.77 4.23
C ALA A 15 -13.32 3.50 3.72
N ARG A 16 -12.55 2.46 3.39
CA ARG A 16 -13.05 1.19 2.82
C ARG A 16 -13.12 0.05 3.84
N MET A 17 -12.83 0.31 5.11
CA MET A 17 -12.75 -0.69 6.18
C MET A 17 -11.82 -1.88 5.82
N LEU A 18 -10.74 -1.62 5.06
CA LEU A 18 -9.80 -2.65 4.61
C LEU A 18 -8.69 -2.87 5.64
N LYS A 19 -8.34 -4.14 5.86
CA LYS A 19 -7.14 -4.49 6.62
C LYS A 19 -5.91 -4.30 5.73
N GLN A 20 -4.74 -4.22 6.36
CA GLN A 20 -3.48 -4.09 5.63
C GLN A 20 -3.18 -5.32 4.77
N GLU A 21 -3.68 -6.50 5.13
CA GLU A 21 -3.57 -7.70 4.32
C GLU A 21 -4.34 -7.60 2.99
N ASP A 22 -5.48 -6.91 2.98
CA ASP A 22 -6.30 -6.77 1.78
C ASP A 22 -5.61 -5.87 0.76
N VAL A 23 -5.04 -4.75 1.23
CA VAL A 23 -4.23 -3.86 0.39
C VAL A 23 -3.02 -4.62 -0.16
N ALA A 24 -2.30 -5.35 0.71
CA ALA A 24 -1.13 -6.11 0.28
C ALA A 24 -1.49 -7.15 -0.80
N ARG A 25 -2.60 -7.87 -0.63
CA ARG A 25 -3.13 -8.83 -1.60
C ARG A 25 -3.47 -8.16 -2.94
N GLN A 26 -4.14 -7.01 -2.90
CA GLN A 26 -4.55 -6.26 -4.09
C GLN A 26 -3.36 -5.71 -4.88
N ILE A 27 -2.26 -5.33 -4.21
CA ILE A 27 -1.05 -4.85 -4.89
C ILE A 27 -0.03 -5.95 -5.19
N GLY A 28 -0.34 -7.22 -4.85
CA GLY A 28 0.47 -8.39 -5.20
C GLY A 28 1.69 -8.63 -4.31
N ILE A 29 1.63 -8.26 -3.02
CA ILE A 29 2.72 -8.50 -2.06
C ILE A 29 2.20 -9.09 -0.74
N SER A 30 3.09 -9.59 0.09
CA SER A 30 2.74 -10.03 1.45
C SER A 30 2.50 -8.85 2.40
N ARG A 31 1.65 -9.06 3.41
CA ARG A 31 1.41 -8.07 4.48
C ARG A 31 2.71 -7.58 5.15
N PRO A 32 3.70 -8.42 5.50
CA PRO A 32 4.98 -7.96 6.06
C PRO A 32 5.79 -7.07 5.10
N GLN A 33 5.77 -7.36 3.80
CA GLN A 33 6.43 -6.50 2.80
C GLN A 33 5.79 -5.11 2.75
N LEU A 34 4.45 -5.04 2.73
CA LEU A 34 3.74 -3.77 2.81
C LEU A 34 4.05 -3.02 4.11
N ALA A 35 4.04 -3.71 5.26
CA ALA A 35 4.36 -3.11 6.55
C ALA A 35 5.78 -2.55 6.60
N ASN A 36 6.76 -3.28 6.08
CA ASN A 36 8.13 -2.80 6.00
C ASN A 36 8.28 -1.60 5.06
N ALA A 37 7.54 -1.58 3.94
CA ALA A 37 7.54 -0.45 3.01
C ALA A 37 6.95 0.82 3.62
N MET A 38 5.85 0.68 4.37
CA MET A 38 5.22 1.79 5.10
C MET A 38 6.07 2.28 6.29
N ARG A 39 6.94 1.44 6.85
CA ARG A 39 7.92 1.83 7.88
C ARG A 39 9.21 2.40 7.30
N GLY A 40 9.32 2.50 5.97
CA GLY A 40 10.50 3.03 5.28
C GLY A 40 11.71 2.11 5.27
N ARG A 41 11.57 0.84 5.69
CA ARG A 41 12.69 -0.13 5.74
C ARG A 41 13.10 -0.62 4.36
N PHE A 42 12.13 -0.90 3.49
CA PHE A 42 12.36 -1.36 2.12
C PHE A 42 11.46 -0.62 1.13
N GLY A 43 11.88 -0.53 -0.13
CA GLY A 43 11.03 -0.04 -1.22
C GLY A 43 10.04 -1.10 -1.70
N LEU A 44 9.03 -0.67 -2.45
CA LEU A 44 8.22 -1.59 -3.26
C LEU A 44 8.96 -1.89 -4.57
N SER A 45 8.75 -3.10 -5.12
CA SER A 45 9.15 -3.38 -6.50
C SER A 45 8.39 -2.46 -7.47
N ARG A 46 8.90 -2.31 -8.70
CA ARG A 46 8.24 -1.48 -9.72
C ARG A 46 6.80 -1.94 -9.98
N ALA A 47 6.56 -3.25 -10.07
CA ALA A 47 5.23 -3.82 -10.26
C ALA A 47 4.30 -3.51 -9.07
N ALA A 48 4.74 -3.75 -7.83
CA ALA A 48 3.93 -3.46 -6.65
C ALA A 48 3.64 -1.95 -6.47
N ALA A 49 4.58 -1.09 -6.87
CA ALA A 49 4.37 0.36 -6.87
C ALA A 49 3.35 0.81 -7.93
N ALA A 50 3.35 0.18 -9.12
CA ALA A 50 2.34 0.42 -10.15
C ALA A 50 0.94 0.00 -9.67
N ASN A 51 0.81 -1.21 -9.14
CA ASN A 51 -0.47 -1.70 -8.58
C ASN A 51 -0.95 -0.82 -7.42
N LEU A 52 -0.04 -0.33 -6.56
CA LEU A 52 -0.40 0.59 -5.49
C LEU A 52 -0.92 1.92 -6.04
N ARG A 53 -0.30 2.45 -7.09
CA ARG A 53 -0.77 3.66 -7.76
C ARG A 53 -2.17 3.46 -8.35
N GLU A 54 -2.38 2.37 -9.07
CA GLU A 54 -3.70 2.02 -9.63
C GLU A 54 -4.76 1.89 -8.53
N TRP A 55 -4.42 1.21 -7.44
CA TRP A 55 -5.29 1.06 -6.28
C TRP A 55 -5.67 2.38 -5.61
N LEU A 56 -4.75 3.35 -5.55
CA LEU A 56 -4.97 4.69 -5.00
C LEU A 56 -5.78 5.60 -5.94
N VAL A 57 -5.72 5.38 -7.26
CA VAL A 57 -6.45 6.19 -8.25
C VAL A 57 -7.86 5.65 -8.50
N ALA A 58 -8.07 4.34 -8.36
CA ALA A 58 -9.38 3.70 -8.48
C ALA A 58 -10.29 3.97 -7.26
N ALA A 59 -10.10 5.09 -6.58
CA ALA A 59 -10.51 5.29 -5.20
C ALA A 59 -10.99 6.71 -4.92
#